data_AF-A0A1U9LHL2-F1
#
_entry.id   AF-A0A1U9LHL2-F1
#
_cell.length_a   1.000
_cell.length_b   1.000
_cell.length_c   1.000
_cell.angle_alpha   90.00
_cell.angle_beta   90.00
_cell.angle_gamma   90.00
#
_symmetry.space_group_name_H-M   'P 1'
#
loop_
_entity.id
_entity.type
_entity.pdbx_description
1 polymer ?
#
loop_
_entity_poly.entity_id
_entity_poly.type
_entity_poly.pdbx_seq_one_letter_code
_entity_poly.pdbx_strand_id
1 'polypeptide(L)'
;MRSASLHIATALALCGTWSLTACAQTALGPVTGEVSFHTSSADLGVGYTWGHGVLTYGGRSYPFSVSGASAAAIGYSSGDSVGKVYNLQRIEDFPGTFWALSGEATVGRGVSGQLMENDNGVRIRLDYTRDGARIAASPSRLTIRMLKTPEPSSDPHAGNAKTHSAAR
;
A
#
# COMPACT_ATOMS: atom_id res chain seq x y z
N MET A 1 -79.34 -24.53 31.60
CA MET A 1 -78.53 -24.82 30.40
C MET A 1 -77.06 -24.75 30.83
N ARG A 2 -76.30 -25.81 30.53
CA ARG A 2 -75.01 -26.14 31.16
C ARG A 2 -73.88 -25.25 30.65
N SER A 3 -73.11 -24.71 31.60
CA SER A 3 -71.74 -24.22 31.42
C SER A 3 -70.76 -25.40 31.33
N ALA A 4 -69.73 -25.29 30.47
CA ALA A 4 -68.48 -26.04 30.60
C ALA A 4 -67.38 -25.45 29.72
N SER A 5 -66.37 -24.91 30.39
CA SER A 5 -65.02 -24.62 29.92
C SER A 5 -64.25 -25.91 29.59
N LEU A 6 -63.25 -25.88 28.70
CA LEU A 6 -61.86 -26.25 29.01
C LEU A 6 -60.92 -26.11 27.79
N HIS A 7 -59.67 -25.81 28.13
CA HIS A 7 -58.54 -25.35 27.32
C HIS A 7 -57.78 -26.48 26.61
N ILE A 8 -57.12 -26.20 25.48
CA ILE A 8 -55.86 -26.88 25.07
C ILE A 8 -54.90 -25.88 24.41
N ALA A 9 -53.68 -25.82 24.96
CA ALA A 9 -52.53 -25.01 24.57
C ALA A 9 -51.89 -25.44 23.22
N THR A 10 -50.92 -24.67 22.69
CA THR A 10 -49.50 -25.12 22.51
C THR A 10 -48.68 -24.13 21.65
N ALA A 11 -47.60 -23.67 22.28
CA ALA A 11 -46.29 -23.16 21.81
C ALA A 11 -46.09 -22.68 20.36
N LEU A 12 -45.77 -21.39 20.20
CA LEU A 12 -45.10 -20.86 19.01
C LEU A 12 -43.58 -20.77 19.28
N ALA A 13 -42.82 -21.51 18.48
CA ALA A 13 -41.40 -21.74 18.64
C ALA A 13 -40.54 -20.47 18.47
N LEU A 14 -39.63 -20.24 19.41
CA LEU A 14 -38.50 -19.32 19.29
C LEU A 14 -37.51 -19.88 18.26
N CYS A 15 -37.62 -19.44 17.00
CA CYS A 15 -36.61 -19.74 15.98
C CYS A 15 -35.42 -18.80 16.19
N GLY A 16 -34.31 -19.34 16.70
CA GLY A 16 -33.08 -18.60 16.90
C GLY A 16 -32.52 -18.07 15.59
N THR A 17 -32.40 -16.76 15.46
CA THR A 17 -31.69 -16.11 14.37
C THR A 17 -30.18 -16.32 14.58
N TRP A 18 -29.61 -17.31 13.90
CA TRP A 18 -28.17 -17.39 13.72
C TRP A 18 -27.75 -16.27 12.77
N SER A 19 -27.26 -15.17 13.34
CA SER A 19 -26.62 -14.10 12.57
C SER A 19 -25.33 -14.65 11.96
N LEU A 20 -25.36 -14.98 10.67
CA LEU A 20 -24.16 -15.16 9.88
C LEU A 20 -23.50 -13.78 9.74
N THR A 21 -22.47 -13.51 10.52
CA THR A 21 -21.57 -12.38 10.29
C THR A 21 -20.88 -12.62 8.94
N ALA A 22 -21.40 -11.98 7.90
CA ALA A 22 -20.73 -11.90 6.61
C ALA A 22 -19.48 -11.02 6.80
N CYS A 23 -18.31 -11.64 6.90
CA CYS A 23 -17.05 -10.91 6.83
C CYS A 23 -17.02 -10.16 5.51
N ALA A 24 -17.02 -8.83 5.59
CA ALA A 24 -16.84 -7.92 4.47
C ALA A 24 -15.48 -8.18 3.82
N GLN A 25 -15.41 -9.11 2.87
CA GLN A 25 -14.22 -9.25 2.03
C GLN A 25 -14.08 -7.95 1.23
N THR A 26 -12.97 -7.23 1.45
CA THR A 26 -12.59 -6.10 0.62
C THR A 26 -12.37 -6.61 -0.80
N ALA A 27 -12.92 -5.91 -1.80
CA ALA A 27 -12.88 -6.34 -3.21
C ALA A 27 -11.46 -6.55 -3.78
N LEU A 28 -10.41 -6.08 -3.09
CA LEU A 28 -9.01 -6.23 -3.48
C LEU A 28 -8.35 -7.57 -3.07
N GLY A 29 -9.01 -8.38 -2.24
CA GLY A 29 -8.41 -9.59 -1.67
C GLY A 29 -7.51 -9.32 -0.44
N PRO A 30 -6.71 -10.32 -0.01
CA PRO A 30 -5.83 -10.18 1.14
C PRO A 30 -4.65 -9.26 0.85
N VAL A 31 -4.13 -8.59 1.89
CA VAL A 31 -2.90 -7.82 1.82
C VAL A 31 -1.74 -8.79 1.64
N THR A 32 -0.95 -8.60 0.58
CA THR A 32 0.22 -9.40 0.27
C THR A 32 1.53 -8.72 0.71
N GLY A 33 1.53 -7.40 0.85
CA GLY A 33 2.69 -6.64 1.32
C GLY A 33 2.36 -5.20 1.70
N GLU A 34 3.37 -4.45 2.11
CA GLU A 34 3.24 -3.04 2.49
C GLU A 34 4.33 -2.21 1.82
N VAL A 35 4.03 -0.96 1.48
CA VAL A 35 4.99 -0.02 0.90
C VAL A 35 5.08 1.24 1.75
N SER A 36 6.29 1.77 1.86
CA SER A 36 6.56 3.10 2.38
C SER A 36 7.55 3.78 1.46
N PHE A 37 7.26 5.01 1.02
CA PHE A 37 8.13 5.74 0.10
C PHE A 37 8.03 7.24 0.26
N HIS A 38 9.16 7.91 0.06
CA HIS A 38 9.25 9.37 0.00
C HIS A 38 9.35 9.80 -1.46
N THR A 39 8.57 10.80 -1.85
CA THR A 39 8.61 11.38 -3.19
C THR A 39 8.80 12.88 -3.13
N SER A 40 9.57 13.39 -4.08
CA SER A 40 9.69 14.80 -4.42
C SER A 40 9.14 15.03 -5.81
N SER A 41 8.60 16.22 -6.04
CA SER A 41 8.18 16.67 -7.36
C SER A 41 8.57 18.12 -7.59
N ALA A 42 8.94 18.43 -8.81
CA ALA A 42 9.23 19.80 -9.25
C ALA A 42 8.53 20.06 -10.59
N ASP A 43 8.08 21.30 -10.77
CA ASP A 43 7.36 21.72 -11.96
C ASP A 43 7.60 23.20 -12.31
N LEU A 44 7.83 23.45 -13.60
CA LEU A 44 7.94 24.76 -14.26
C LEU A 44 7.19 24.74 -15.62
N GLY A 45 6.05 24.05 -15.68
CA GLY A 45 5.20 23.84 -16.86
C GLY A 45 5.04 22.36 -17.24
N VAL A 46 6.09 21.55 -17.06
CA VAL A 46 6.04 20.08 -17.15
C VAL A 46 6.62 19.50 -15.87
N GLY A 47 5.78 18.79 -15.12
CA GLY A 47 6.17 18.28 -13.82
C GLY A 47 6.77 16.88 -13.86
N TYR A 48 7.67 16.64 -12.91
CA TYR A 48 8.28 15.34 -12.71
C TYR A 48 8.31 14.97 -11.23
N THR A 49 8.01 13.71 -10.93
CA THR A 49 8.09 13.11 -9.60
C THR A 49 9.22 12.08 -9.57
N TRP A 50 9.99 12.06 -8.49
CA TRP A 50 11.01 11.05 -8.20
C TRP A 50 11.01 10.69 -6.71
N GLY A 51 11.51 9.52 -6.37
CA GLY A 51 11.51 9.08 -4.97
C GLY A 51 12.13 7.72 -4.75
N HIS A 52 12.16 7.32 -3.48
CA HIS A 52 12.67 6.04 -3.02
C HIS A 52 11.76 5.46 -1.94
N GLY A 53 11.73 4.14 -1.87
CA GLY A 53 10.88 3.43 -0.92
C GLY A 53 11.34 2.02 -0.63
N VAL A 54 10.55 1.37 0.21
CA VAL A 54 10.73 -0.02 0.60
C VAL A 54 9.40 -0.74 0.49
N LEU A 55 9.43 -1.90 -0.17
CA LEU A 55 8.36 -2.89 -0.17
C LEU A 55 8.70 -3.94 0.89
N THR A 56 7.79 -4.17 1.83
CA THR A 56 7.83 -5.33 2.72
C THR A 56 6.95 -6.42 2.14
N TYR A 57 7.56 -7.54 1.74
CA TYR A 57 6.88 -8.69 1.14
C TYR A 57 7.46 -10.00 1.70
N GLY A 58 6.60 -10.89 2.20
CA GLY A 58 7.04 -12.18 2.76
C GLY A 58 8.05 -12.05 3.91
N GLY A 59 7.93 -11.01 4.74
CA GLY A 59 8.85 -10.74 5.85
C GLY A 59 10.22 -10.19 5.43
N ARG A 60 10.41 -9.82 4.15
CA ARG A 60 11.64 -9.24 3.62
C ARG A 60 11.39 -7.82 3.11
N SER A 61 12.40 -6.98 3.22
CA SER A 61 12.39 -5.60 2.74
C SER A 61 13.12 -5.48 1.41
N TYR A 62 12.46 -4.84 0.44
CA TYR A 62 12.96 -4.66 -0.91
C TYR A 62 12.99 -3.17 -1.26
N PRO A 63 14.18 -2.55 -1.38
CA PRO A 63 14.28 -1.15 -1.73
C PRO A 63 13.88 -0.93 -3.20
N PHE A 64 13.21 0.18 -3.49
CA PHE A 64 12.81 0.57 -4.83
C PHE A 64 12.96 2.08 -5.05
N SER A 65 13.00 2.49 -6.31
CA SER A 65 12.85 3.88 -6.72
C SER A 65 11.54 4.10 -7.46
N VAL A 66 11.04 5.32 -7.39
CA VAL A 66 9.81 5.80 -8.04
C VAL A 66 10.17 6.93 -8.98
N SER A 67 9.57 6.95 -10.16
CA SER A 67 9.63 8.11 -11.04
C SER A 67 8.40 8.23 -11.93
N GLY A 68 8.01 9.44 -12.33
CA GLY A 68 6.86 9.61 -13.22
C GLY A 68 6.61 11.06 -13.62
N ALA A 69 5.92 11.24 -14.73
CA ALA A 69 5.46 12.56 -15.16
C ALA A 69 4.28 12.99 -14.29
N SER A 70 4.37 14.15 -13.66
CA SER A 70 3.28 14.74 -12.88
C SER A 70 2.42 15.66 -13.74
N ALA A 71 1.19 15.91 -13.30
CA ALA A 71 0.35 16.94 -13.92
C ALA A 71 1.08 18.30 -13.85
N ALA A 72 0.91 19.11 -14.91
CA ALA A 72 1.49 20.45 -14.99
C ALA A 72 1.01 21.34 -13.84
N ALA A 73 1.95 21.89 -13.11
CA ALA A 73 1.87 22.74 -11.93
C ALA A 73 3.07 23.71 -11.92
N ILE A 74 3.19 24.55 -10.89
CA ILE A 74 4.38 25.38 -10.68
C ILE A 74 4.82 25.16 -9.23
N GLY A 75 6.10 24.80 -9.04
CA GLY A 75 6.74 24.74 -7.72
C GLY A 75 7.40 23.41 -7.39
N TYR A 76 7.75 23.25 -6.11
CA TYR A 76 8.36 22.05 -5.54
C TYR A 76 7.49 21.52 -4.40
N SER A 77 7.35 20.21 -4.30
CA SER A 77 6.72 19.54 -3.16
C SER A 77 7.38 18.21 -2.85
N SER A 78 7.27 17.75 -1.62
CA SER A 78 7.70 16.43 -1.20
C SER A 78 6.73 15.83 -0.20
N GLY A 79 6.73 14.51 -0.04
CA GLY A 79 5.90 13.85 0.95
C GLY A 79 6.15 12.36 1.08
N ASP A 80 5.88 11.85 2.27
CA ASP A 80 5.95 10.45 2.64
C ASP A 80 4.61 9.76 2.47
N SER A 81 4.59 8.64 1.76
CA SER A 81 3.40 7.84 1.44
C SER A 81 3.53 6.44 2.01
N VAL A 82 2.44 5.93 2.59
CA VAL A 82 2.35 4.55 3.06
C VAL A 82 1.12 3.88 2.42
N GLY A 83 1.26 2.61 2.06
CA GLY A 83 0.19 1.87 1.43
C GLY A 83 0.29 0.36 1.56
N LYS A 84 -0.80 -0.30 1.17
CA LYS A 84 -0.93 -1.75 1.16
C LYS A 84 -0.85 -2.28 -0.26
N VAL A 85 -0.16 -3.40 -0.42
CA VAL A 85 0.00 -4.11 -1.69
C VAL A 85 -0.89 -5.35 -1.70
N TYR A 86 -1.54 -5.57 -2.83
CA TYR A 86 -2.44 -6.69 -3.08
C TYR A 86 -2.05 -7.40 -4.37
N ASN A 87 -2.43 -8.67 -4.47
CA ASN A 87 -2.17 -9.52 -5.64
C ASN A 87 -0.68 -9.63 -6.02
N LEU A 88 0.24 -9.47 -5.06
CA LEU A 88 1.66 -9.73 -5.26
C LEU A 88 1.97 -11.18 -4.91
N GLN A 89 2.33 -11.99 -5.91
CA GLN A 89 2.67 -13.41 -5.74
C GLN A 89 4.17 -13.67 -5.83
N ARG A 90 4.86 -12.92 -6.69
CA ARG A 90 6.32 -13.00 -6.86
C ARG A 90 6.90 -11.60 -6.85
N ILE A 91 8.12 -11.45 -6.34
CA ILE A 91 8.72 -10.13 -6.19
C ILE A 91 8.97 -9.45 -7.55
N GLU A 92 9.16 -10.25 -8.59
CA GLU A 92 9.36 -9.82 -9.97
C GLU A 92 8.12 -9.16 -10.60
N ASP A 93 6.94 -9.39 -10.02
CA ASP A 93 5.68 -8.83 -10.50
C ASP A 93 5.47 -7.39 -9.99
N PHE A 94 6.21 -6.96 -8.96
CA PHE A 94 6.11 -5.63 -8.37
C PHE A 94 6.65 -4.48 -9.25
N PRO A 95 7.88 -4.53 -9.80
CA PRO A 95 8.38 -3.46 -10.66
C PRO A 95 7.51 -3.30 -11.91
N GLY A 96 7.35 -2.06 -12.36
CA GLY A 96 6.51 -1.75 -13.51
C GLY A 96 5.95 -0.34 -13.46
N THR A 97 5.10 -0.02 -14.43
CA THR A 97 4.38 1.25 -14.45
C THR A 97 3.01 1.06 -13.82
N PHE A 98 2.77 1.77 -12.72
CA PHE A 98 1.49 1.81 -12.04
C PHE A 98 0.66 2.99 -12.56
N TRP A 99 -0.60 2.76 -12.90
CA TRP A 99 -1.56 3.81 -13.25
C TRP A 99 -2.67 3.87 -12.20
N ALA A 100 -3.22 5.07 -12.02
CA ALA A 100 -4.37 5.25 -11.13
C ALA A 100 -5.64 4.60 -11.72
N LEU A 101 -6.35 3.83 -10.90
CA LEU A 101 -7.67 3.32 -11.25
C LEU A 101 -8.71 4.40 -10.95
N SER A 102 -9.22 5.04 -12.00
CA SER A 102 -10.27 6.06 -11.87
C SER A 102 -11.59 5.39 -11.48
N GLY A 103 -12.21 5.85 -10.39
CA GLY A 103 -13.53 5.38 -9.95
C GLY A 103 -13.54 4.47 -8.71
N GLU A 104 -12.42 3.90 -8.29
CA GLU A 104 -12.37 3.03 -7.09
C GLU A 104 -12.09 3.78 -5.77
N ALA A 105 -11.98 5.11 -5.81
CA ALA A 105 -12.02 5.93 -4.60
C ALA A 105 -13.42 5.92 -3.92
N THR A 106 -14.43 5.21 -4.46
CA THR A 106 -15.80 5.21 -3.91
C THR A 106 -16.60 3.91 -4.08
N VAL A 107 -16.21 2.94 -4.92
CA VAL A 107 -17.11 1.80 -5.21
C VAL A 107 -16.92 0.66 -4.21
N GLY A 108 -17.56 0.84 -3.05
CA GLY A 108 -17.88 -0.23 -2.11
C GLY A 108 -17.23 -0.08 -0.74
N ARG A 109 -17.98 0.50 0.22
CA ARG A 109 -17.76 0.31 1.67
C ARG A 109 -16.66 1.15 2.34
N GLY A 110 -16.47 2.42 1.95
CA GLY A 110 -15.80 3.42 2.80
C GLY A 110 -14.27 3.40 2.83
N VAL A 111 -13.63 2.92 1.77
CA VAL A 111 -12.16 2.95 1.65
C VAL A 111 -11.73 4.31 1.08
N SER A 112 -11.09 5.15 1.90
CA SER A 112 -10.43 6.37 1.45
C SER A 112 -8.99 6.06 1.04
N GLY A 113 -8.63 6.24 -0.24
CA GLY A 113 -7.25 6.08 -0.70
C GLY A 113 -7.14 6.06 -2.22
N GLN A 114 -5.95 6.37 -2.74
CA GLN A 114 -5.65 6.24 -4.17
C GLN A 114 -5.27 4.78 -4.46
N LEU A 115 -5.97 4.16 -5.42
CA LEU A 115 -5.66 2.81 -5.88
C LEU A 115 -4.91 2.87 -7.21
N MET A 116 -3.83 2.10 -7.30
CA MET A 116 -2.98 2.01 -8.48
C MET A 116 -2.74 0.55 -8.86
N GLU A 117 -2.59 0.28 -10.15
CA GLU A 117 -2.36 -1.07 -10.69
C GLU A 117 -1.27 -1.05 -11.77
N ASN A 118 -0.46 -2.11 -11.86
CA ASN A 118 0.53 -2.32 -12.93
C ASN A 118 0.07 -3.42 -13.92
N ASP A 119 0.85 -3.65 -14.99
CA ASP A 119 0.56 -4.66 -16.01
C ASP A 119 0.51 -6.11 -15.50
N ASN A 120 1.10 -6.38 -14.33
CA ASN A 120 1.05 -7.68 -13.68
C ASN A 120 -0.18 -7.84 -12.75
N GLY A 121 -1.06 -6.85 -12.69
CA GLY A 121 -2.25 -6.84 -11.83
C GLY A 121 -1.92 -6.63 -10.34
N VAL A 122 -0.69 -6.23 -10.00
CA VAL A 122 -0.32 -5.87 -8.63
C VAL A 122 -0.97 -4.54 -8.31
N ARG A 123 -1.65 -4.45 -7.16
CA ARG A 123 -2.37 -3.25 -6.75
C ARG A 123 -1.76 -2.61 -5.52
N ILE A 124 -1.63 -1.29 -5.53
CA ILE A 124 -1.19 -0.48 -4.38
C ILE A 124 -2.34 0.44 -3.98
N ARG A 125 -2.80 0.32 -2.73
CA ARG A 125 -3.69 1.28 -2.09
C ARG A 125 -2.87 2.18 -1.19
N LEU A 126 -2.85 3.48 -1.49
CA LEU A 126 -2.22 4.49 -0.63
C LEU A 126 -3.21 4.91 0.46
N ASP A 127 -2.82 4.74 1.72
CA ASP A 127 -3.70 4.93 2.88
C ASP A 127 -3.59 6.37 3.45
N TYR A 128 -2.40 6.98 3.48
CA TYR A 128 -2.19 8.38 3.91
C TYR A 128 -0.81 8.96 3.51
N THR A 129 -0.71 10.29 3.52
CA THR A 129 0.57 11.04 3.43
C THR A 129 0.92 11.61 4.80
N ARG A 130 2.14 11.37 5.32
CA ARG A 130 2.51 11.68 6.72
C ARG A 130 2.68 13.16 7.03
N ASP A 131 2.95 14.02 6.03
CA ASP A 131 3.34 15.43 6.26
C ASP A 131 2.36 16.48 5.72
N GLY A 132 1.12 16.09 5.38
CA GLY A 132 0.08 17.04 4.95
C GLY A 132 0.35 17.77 3.63
N ALA A 133 1.51 17.54 3.00
CA ALA A 133 1.75 17.90 1.61
C ALA A 133 0.76 17.10 0.76
N ARG A 134 -0.27 17.77 0.26
CA ARG A 134 -1.08 17.21 -0.83
C ARG A 134 -0.09 16.89 -1.95
N ILE A 135 -0.01 15.63 -2.38
CA ILE A 135 0.54 15.30 -3.69
C ILE A 135 -0.43 15.95 -4.69
N ALA A 136 -0.22 17.23 -4.97
CA ALA A 136 -1.13 18.09 -5.73
C ALA A 136 -1.22 17.64 -7.20
N ALA A 137 -0.35 16.74 -7.60
CA ALA A 137 -0.36 16.08 -8.89
C ALA A 137 -0.11 14.60 -8.61
N SER A 138 -1.17 13.81 -8.40
CA SER A 138 -1.03 12.37 -8.55
C SER A 138 -0.67 12.12 -10.01
N PRO A 139 0.57 11.74 -10.33
CA PRO A 139 0.93 11.47 -11.70
C PRO A 139 0.01 10.37 -12.22
N SER A 140 -0.48 10.52 -13.44
CA SER A 140 -1.34 9.50 -14.07
C SER A 140 -0.65 8.14 -14.12
N ARG A 141 0.69 8.13 -14.10
CA ARG A 141 1.56 6.95 -14.06
C ARG A 141 2.80 7.16 -13.19
N LEU A 142 3.12 6.17 -12.36
CA LEU A 142 4.39 6.03 -11.63
C LEU A 142 5.12 4.77 -12.08
N THR A 143 6.37 4.91 -12.49
CA THR A 143 7.28 3.78 -12.73
C THR A 143 8.01 3.44 -11.45
N ILE A 144 7.94 2.16 -11.06
CA ILE A 144 8.66 1.60 -9.92
C ILE A 144 9.77 0.67 -10.42
N ARG A 145 10.97 0.84 -9.89
CA ARG A 145 12.14 -0.02 -10.17
C ARG A 145 12.73 -0.55 -8.88
N MET A 146 13.02 -1.84 -8.85
CA MET A 146 13.72 -2.47 -7.74
C MET A 146 15.16 -1.95 -7.70
N LEU A 147 15.62 -1.53 -6.52
CA LEU A 147 17.02 -1.23 -6.30
C LEU A 147 17.72 -2.53 -5.92
N LYS A 148 18.92 -2.75 -6.46
CA LYS A 148 19.79 -3.82 -5.94
C LYS A 148 20.12 -3.44 -4.50
N THR A 149 19.82 -4.32 -3.55
CA THR A 149 20.29 -4.16 -2.17
C THR A 149 21.79 -3.89 -2.22
N PRO A 150 22.33 -2.85 -1.53
CA PRO A 150 23.76 -2.79 -1.29
C PRO A 150 24.13 -4.11 -0.62
N GLU A 151 24.90 -4.96 -1.30
CA GLU A 151 25.41 -6.17 -0.69
C GLU A 151 26.09 -5.75 0.61
N PRO A 152 25.76 -6.36 1.77
CA PRO A 152 26.59 -6.17 2.94
C PRO A 152 27.98 -6.61 2.54
N SER A 153 28.92 -5.67 2.54
CA SER A 153 30.30 -5.85 2.07
C SER A 153 30.90 -7.11 2.69
N SER A 154 30.91 -8.19 1.92
CA SER A 154 31.60 -9.42 2.26
C SER A 154 33.08 -9.28 1.92
N ASP A 155 33.76 -8.34 2.58
CA ASP A 155 35.21 -8.26 2.60
C ASP A 155 35.72 -8.81 3.94
N PRO A 156 36.24 -10.05 4.00
CA PRO A 156 36.82 -10.60 5.22
C PRO A 156 38.22 -10.02 5.53
N HIS A 157 38.68 -9.00 4.79
CA HIS A 157 40.06 -8.51 4.84
C HIS A 157 40.23 -7.07 5.37
N ALA A 158 39.28 -6.53 6.14
CA ALA A 158 39.56 -5.37 6.99
C ALA A 158 40.31 -5.80 8.28
N GLY A 159 41.37 -6.59 8.10
CA GLY A 159 42.38 -6.83 9.12
C GLY A 159 43.32 -5.64 9.18
N ASN A 160 43.56 -5.13 10.40
CA ASN A 160 44.87 -4.66 10.83
C ASN A 160 45.58 -3.64 9.90
N ALA A 161 45.32 -2.35 10.11
CA ALA A 161 46.22 -1.22 9.84
C ALA A 161 45.55 0.05 10.42
N LYS A 162 46.06 0.83 11.37
CA LYS A 162 47.41 1.05 11.91
C LYS A 162 47.25 1.50 13.37
N THR A 163 47.83 0.76 14.31
CA THR A 163 48.35 1.34 15.55
C THR A 163 49.84 1.34 15.36
N HIS A 164 50.47 2.51 15.17
CA HIS A 164 51.85 2.83 15.56
C HIS A 164 52.24 4.21 15.00
N SER A 165 52.93 4.98 15.84
CA SER A 165 53.65 6.24 15.58
C SER A 165 52.81 7.52 15.75
N ALA A 166 53.14 8.48 16.62
CA ALA A 166 54.34 8.69 17.41
C ALA A 166 54.02 9.57 18.63
N ALA A 167 54.61 9.20 19.77
CA ALA A 167 54.99 10.16 20.80
C ALA A 167 56.28 10.86 20.34
N ARG A 168 56.29 12.19 20.31
CA ARG A 168 57.40 13.01 20.80
C ARG A 168 56.95 14.45 21.04
#